data_AF-A0A2H1A8J0-F1
#
_entry.id   AF-A0A2H1A8J0-F1
#
_cell.length_a   1.000
_cell.length_b   1.000
_cell.length_c   1.000
_cell.angle_alpha   90.00
_cell.angle_beta   90.00
_cell.angle_gamma   90.00
#
_symmetry.space_group_name_H-M   'P 1'
#
loop_
_entity.id
_entity.type
_entity.pdbx_description
1 polymer ?
#
loop_
_entity_poly.entity_id
_entity_poly.type
_entity_poly.pdbx_seq_one_letter_code
_entity_poly.pdbx_strand_id
1 'polypeptide(L)'
;MSSETKPISTEEFKLALSDLTNENINSVLSQLERSISKLKETNEYLEKEIEQTSDQESIDLYKETISENVEVMKNQSARLDAISEELSRRGVKPSKEEEQEGIYL
;
A
#
# COMPACT_ATOMS: atom_id res chain seq x y z
N MET A 1 21.30 11.96 -7.08
CA MET A 1 20.10 12.80 -7.35
C MET A 1 19.07 12.46 -6.29
N SER A 2 19.17 13.07 -5.12
CA SER A 2 18.30 12.79 -3.96
C SER A 2 17.15 13.78 -4.00
N SER A 3 16.08 13.45 -4.73
CA SER A 3 14.81 14.10 -4.48
C SER A 3 14.28 13.49 -3.20
N GLU A 4 14.44 14.19 -2.08
CA GLU A 4 13.68 13.92 -0.85
C GLU A 4 12.19 14.08 -1.18
N THR A 5 11.60 13.03 -1.74
CA THR A 5 10.15 12.86 -1.76
C THR A 5 9.75 12.66 -0.31
N LYS A 6 9.57 13.76 0.42
CA LYS A 6 8.96 13.71 1.74
C LYS A 6 7.70 12.85 1.62
N PRO A 7 7.56 11.82 2.46
CA PRO A 7 6.32 11.06 2.49
C PRO A 7 5.17 12.05 2.71
N ILE A 8 4.26 12.14 1.74
CA ILE A 8 3.07 13.00 1.85
C ILE A 8 2.32 12.56 3.10
N SER A 9 2.06 13.50 4.01
CA SER A 9 1.29 13.19 5.22
C SER A 9 -0.12 12.75 4.86
N THR A 10 -0.77 11.97 5.73
CA THR A 10 -2.16 11.53 5.49
C THR A 10 -3.12 12.71 5.30
N GLU A 11 -2.86 13.85 5.93
CA GLU A 11 -3.68 15.07 5.79
C GLU A 11 -3.46 15.77 4.46
N GLU A 12 -2.22 15.91 4.00
CA GLU A 12 -1.92 16.42 2.65
C GLU A 12 -2.50 15.51 1.57
N PHE A 13 -2.49 14.19 1.82
CA PHE A 13 -3.09 13.21 0.93
C PHE A 13 -4.61 13.40 0.83
N LYS A 14 -5.32 13.58 1.95
CA LYS A 14 -6.76 13.89 1.98
C LYS A 14 -7.11 15.15 1.20
N LEU A 15 -6.31 16.21 1.35
CA LEU A 15 -6.50 17.45 0.59
C LEU A 15 -6.32 17.22 -0.91
N ALA A 16 -5.31 16.46 -1.32
CA ALA A 16 -5.10 16.14 -2.73
C ALA A 16 -6.24 15.30 -3.32
N LEU A 17 -6.89 14.43 -2.53
CA LEU A 17 -7.99 13.59 -3.01
C LEU A 17 -9.19 14.42 -3.50
N SER A 18 -9.48 15.59 -2.91
CA SER A 18 -10.62 16.41 -3.34
C SER A 18 -10.49 16.91 -4.77
N ASP A 19 -9.27 17.06 -5.27
CA ASP A 19 -8.97 17.60 -6.60
C ASP A 19 -8.89 16.50 -7.67
N LEU A 20 -8.87 15.23 -7.28
CA LEU A 20 -8.79 14.10 -8.19
C LEU A 20 -10.16 13.68 -8.72
N THR A 21 -10.17 13.17 -9.97
CA THR A 21 -11.33 12.48 -10.54
C THR A 21 -11.52 11.11 -9.87
N ASN A 22 -12.72 10.55 -9.95
CA ASN A 22 -12.99 9.21 -9.39
C ASN A 22 -12.11 8.12 -10.03
N GLU A 23 -11.84 8.23 -11.33
CA GLU A 23 -10.93 7.32 -12.05
C GLU A 23 -9.51 7.37 -11.46
N ASN A 24 -8.98 8.58 -11.21
CA ASN A 24 -7.68 8.74 -10.59
C ASN A 24 -7.67 8.19 -9.16
N ILE A 25 -8.75 8.41 -8.39
CA ILE A 25 -8.87 7.87 -7.03
C ILE A 25 -8.87 6.33 -7.05
N ASN A 26 -9.60 5.71 -7.97
CA ASN A 26 -9.60 4.25 -8.13
C ASN A 26 -8.22 3.74 -8.59
N SER A 27 -7.52 4.46 -9.46
CA SER A 27 -6.14 4.09 -9.84
C SER A 27 -5.19 4.11 -8.64
N VAL A 28 -5.27 5.15 -7.80
CA VAL A 28 -4.48 5.26 -6.57
C VAL A 28 -4.86 4.16 -5.57
N LEU A 29 -6.15 3.84 -5.43
CA LEU A 29 -6.63 2.72 -4.62
C LEU A 29 -5.95 1.42 -5.03
N SER A 30 -6.04 1.04 -6.31
CA SER A 30 -5.44 -0.19 -6.82
C SER A 30 -3.91 -0.21 -6.69
N GLN A 31 -3.24 0.94 -6.78
CA GLN A 31 -1.79 1.04 -6.54
C GLN A 31 -1.42 0.80 -5.08
N LEU A 32 -2.17 1.38 -4.14
CA LEU A 32 -1.98 1.18 -2.70
C LEU A 32 -2.23 -0.28 -2.31
N GLU A 33 -3.31 -0.89 -2.81
CA GLU A 33 -3.62 -2.31 -2.55
C GLU A 33 -2.50 -3.23 -3.07
N ARG A 34 -2.02 -2.99 -4.29
CA ARG A 34 -0.88 -3.73 -4.87
C ARG A 34 0.40 -3.56 -4.05
N SER A 35 0.67 -2.35 -3.56
CA SER A 35 1.84 -2.09 -2.72
C SER A 35 1.75 -2.84 -1.39
N ILE A 36 0.60 -2.82 -0.72
CA ILE A 36 0.39 -3.56 0.53
C ILE A 36 0.54 -5.06 0.29
N SER A 37 0.02 -5.60 -0.81
CA SER A 37 0.17 -7.03 -1.15
C SER A 37 1.64 -7.42 -1.24
N LYS A 38 2.44 -6.65 -1.98
CA LYS A 38 3.88 -6.92 -2.12
C LYS A 38 4.65 -6.84 -0.80
N LEU A 39 4.29 -5.89 0.07
CA LEU A 39 4.90 -5.79 1.40
C LEU A 39 4.55 -7.00 2.27
N LYS A 40 3.31 -7.50 2.19
CA LYS A 40 2.92 -8.75 2.86
C LYS A 40 3.69 -9.95 2.34
N GLU A 41 3.77 -10.14 1.03
CA GLU A 41 4.54 -11.21 0.39
C GLU A 41 6.03 -11.15 0.80
N THR A 42 6.60 -9.95 0.88
CA THR A 42 7.97 -9.73 1.34
C THR A 42 8.14 -10.12 2.80
N ASN A 43 7.21 -9.71 3.67
CA ASN A 43 7.26 -10.07 5.09
C ASN A 43 7.12 -11.58 5.30
N GLU A 44 6.20 -12.24 4.61
CA GLU A 44 6.06 -13.71 4.65
C GLU A 44 7.32 -14.42 4.19
N TYR A 45 8.03 -13.87 3.19
CA TYR A 45 9.31 -14.40 2.75
C TYR A 45 10.38 -14.23 3.84
N LEU A 46 10.52 -13.03 4.41
CA LEU A 46 11.50 -12.75 5.47
C LEU A 46 11.23 -13.57 6.74
N GLU A 47 9.98 -13.79 7.11
CA GLU A 47 9.60 -14.67 8.22
C GLU A 47 10.09 -16.11 8.00
N LYS A 48 9.95 -16.64 6.78
CA LYS A 48 10.48 -17.97 6.44
C LYS A 48 12.00 -18.03 6.47
N GLU A 49 12.68 -16.98 6.04
CA GLU A 49 14.15 -16.91 6.11
C GLU A 49 14.62 -16.90 7.57
N ILE A 50 13.93 -16.16 8.46
CA ILE A 50 14.21 -16.17 9.92
C ILE A 50 14.10 -17.58 10.51
N GLU A 51 13.10 -18.37 10.09
CA GLU A 51 12.93 -19.75 10.56
C GLU A 51 14.04 -20.71 10.06
N GLN A 52 14.65 -20.39 8.92
CA GLN A 52 15.64 -21.27 8.24
C GLN A 52 17.09 -20.91 8.58
N THR A 53 17.37 -19.67 8.97
CA THR A 53 18.72 -19.25 9.35
C THR A 53 18.97 -19.44 10.84
N SER A 54 20.24 -19.61 11.21
CA SER A 54 20.71 -19.56 12.61
C SER A 54 21.63 -18.37 12.86
N ASP A 55 21.86 -17.54 11.84
CA ASP A 55 22.68 -16.34 11.93
C ASP A 55 21.89 -15.21 12.59
N GLN A 56 22.29 -14.82 13.80
CA GLN A 56 21.58 -13.83 14.59
C GLN A 56 21.59 -12.44 13.94
N GLU A 57 22.68 -12.06 13.27
CA GLU A 57 22.80 -10.77 12.59
C GLU A 57 21.78 -10.66 11.45
N SER A 58 21.68 -11.70 10.62
CA SER A 58 20.65 -11.78 9.57
C SER A 58 19.23 -11.76 10.13
N ILE A 59 18.97 -12.49 11.22
CA ILE A 59 17.66 -12.51 11.89
C ILE A 59 17.26 -11.11 12.36
N ASP A 60 18.18 -10.39 12.99
CA ASP A 60 17.92 -9.05 13.52
C ASP A 60 17.62 -8.07 12.38
N LEU A 61 18.39 -8.13 11.28
CA LEU A 61 18.16 -7.32 10.08
C LEU A 61 16.80 -7.62 9.42
N TYR A 62 16.41 -8.89 9.31
CA TYR A 62 15.12 -9.27 8.74
C TYR A 62 13.96 -8.78 9.60
N LYS A 63 14.08 -8.85 10.94
CA LYS A 63 13.08 -8.30 11.85
C LYS A 63 12.95 -6.79 11.76
N GLU A 64 14.07 -6.08 11.64
CA GLU A 64 14.08 -4.63 11.42
C GLU A 64 13.36 -4.29 10.11
N THR A 65 13.68 -4.99 9.02
CA THR A 65 13.05 -4.80 7.71
C THR A 65 11.53 -5.07 7.77
N ILE A 66 11.09 -6.14 8.44
CA ILE A 66 9.67 -6.44 8.64
C ILE A 66 9.00 -5.29 9.41
N SER A 67 9.64 -4.79 10.47
CA SER A 67 9.11 -3.68 11.28
C SER A 67 8.90 -2.42 10.43
N GLU A 68 9.88 -2.04 9.61
CA GLU A 68 9.77 -0.91 8.69
C GLU A 68 8.63 -1.11 7.67
N ASN A 69 8.55 -2.30 7.06
CA ASN A 69 7.47 -2.64 6.13
C ASN A 69 6.09 -2.51 6.78
N VAL A 70 5.94 -2.94 8.05
CA VAL A 70 4.69 -2.80 8.81
C VAL A 70 4.30 -1.34 9.02
N GLU A 71 5.27 -0.45 9.30
CA GLU A 71 5.00 0.99 9.39
C GLU A 71 4.53 1.58 8.06
N VAL A 72 5.16 1.19 6.96
CA VAL A 72 4.76 1.60 5.61
C VAL A 72 3.34 1.09 5.30
N MET A 73 3.05 -0.17 5.59
CA MET A 73 1.71 -0.74 5.41
C MET A 73 0.66 0.02 6.22
N LYS A 74 0.95 0.38 7.48
CA LYS A 74 0.04 1.17 8.32
C LYS A 74 -0.25 2.54 7.71
N ASN A 75 0.77 3.21 7.16
CA ASN A 75 0.57 4.47 6.45
C ASN A 75 -0.29 4.30 5.19
N GLN A 76 -0.03 3.26 4.40
CA GLN A 76 -0.80 2.96 3.19
C GLN A 76 -2.26 2.60 3.51
N SER A 77 -2.51 1.84 4.58
CA SER A 77 -3.86 1.54 5.06
C SER A 77 -4.60 2.81 5.47
N ALA A 78 -3.97 3.75 6.19
CA ALA A 78 -4.59 5.03 6.52
C ALA A 78 -4.96 5.86 5.28
N ARG A 79 -4.20 5.72 4.18
CA ARG A 79 -4.53 6.35 2.90
C ARG A 79 -5.70 5.65 2.19
N LEU A 80 -5.78 4.32 2.28
CA LEU A 80 -6.95 3.57 1.78
C LEU A 80 -8.24 4.00 2.51
N ASP A 81 -8.16 4.19 3.83
CA ASP A 81 -9.28 4.69 4.63
C ASP A 81 -9.72 6.09 4.16
N ALA A 82 -8.76 7.00 3.93
CA ALA A 82 -9.05 8.32 3.39
C ALA A 82 -9.70 8.30 1.99
N ILE A 83 -9.27 7.38 1.11
CA ILE A 83 -9.91 7.17 -0.19
C ILE A 83 -11.35 6.68 -0.01
N SER A 84 -11.56 5.72 0.89
CA SER A 84 -12.88 5.16 1.18
C SER A 84 -13.85 6.22 1.71
N GLU A 85 -13.38 7.09 2.60
CA GLU A 85 -14.11 8.25 3.11
C GLU A 85 -14.48 9.22 1.98
N GLU A 86 -13.53 9.55 1.10
CA GLU A 86 -13.76 10.48 0.00
C GLU A 86 -14.74 9.92 -1.04
N LEU A 87 -14.62 8.65 -1.42
CA LEU A 87 -15.55 8.00 -2.34
C LEU A 87 -16.97 7.93 -1.74
N SER A 88 -17.06 7.60 -0.44
CA SER A 88 -18.33 7.63 0.29
C SER A 88 -18.95 9.03 0.30
N ARG A 89 -18.15 10.08 0.52
CA ARG A 89 -18.59 11.48 0.45
C ARG A 89 -19.14 11.85 -0.93
N ARG A 90 -18.58 11.29 -2.00
CA ARG A 90 -19.04 11.46 -3.38
C ARG A 90 -20.26 10.61 -3.75
N GLY A 91 -20.70 9.72 -2.86
CA GLY A 91 -21.78 8.78 -3.14
C GLY A 91 -21.40 7.67 -4.12
N VAL A 92 -20.10 7.40 -4.29
CA VAL A 92 -19.55 6.41 -5.21
C VAL A 92 -18.97 5.27 -4.40
N LYS A 93 -19.27 4.03 -4.78
CA LYS A 93 -18.57 2.87 -4.20
C LYS A 93 -17.22 2.70 -4.90
N PRO A 94 -16.16 2.29 -4.18
CA PRO A 94 -14.91 1.91 -4.82
C PRO A 94 -15.19 0.84 -5.86
N SER A 95 -14.86 1.14 -7.12
CA SER A 95 -14.86 0.12 -8.16
C SER A 95 -13.61 -0.69 -7.90
N LYS A 96 -13.74 -1.78 -7.14
CA LYS A 96 -12.81 -2.89 -7.27
C LYS A 96 -12.90 -3.25 -8.74
N GLU A 97 -11.83 -3.04 -9.50
CA GLU A 97 -11.77 -3.43 -10.91
C GLU A 97 -12.30 -4.88 -10.94
N GLU A 98 -13.50 -5.06 -11.51
CA GLU A 98 -13.87 -6.35 -12.05
C GLU A 98 -12.71 -6.70 -12.95
N GLU A 99 -11.98 -7.76 -12.59
CA GLU A 99 -10.98 -8.37 -13.45
C GLU A 99 -11.62 -8.37 -14.83
N GLN A 100 -11.07 -7.57 -15.76
CA GLN A 100 -11.44 -7.71 -17.14
C GLN A 100 -11.03 -9.14 -17.47
N GLU A 101 -12.00 -10.06 -17.44
CA GLU A 101 -11.95 -11.33 -18.13
C GLU A 101 -11.70 -10.95 -19.59
N GLY A 102 -10.41 -10.82 -19.92
CA GLY A 102 -9.92 -10.76 -21.27
C GLY A 102 -10.35 -12.06 -21.90
N ILE A 103 -11.49 -12.02 -22.60
CA ILE A 103 -11.91 -13.02 -23.55
C ILE A 103 -10.74 -13.20 -24.51
N TYR A 104 -9.95 -14.25 -24.31
CA TYR A 104 -9.06 -14.76 -25.35
C TYR A 104 -9.99 -15.41 -26.40
N LEU A 105 -10.23 -14.67 -27.48
CA LEU A 105 -10.80 -15.21 -28.74
C LEU A 105 -9.77 -16.11 -29.44
#